data_AF-F1YPW0-F1
#
_entry.id   AF-F1YPW0-F1
#
_cell.length_a   1.000
_cell.length_b   1.000
_cell.length_c   1.000
_cell.angle_alpha   90.00
_cell.angle_beta   90.00
_cell.angle_gamma   90.00
#
_symmetry.space_group_name_H-M   'P 1'
#
loop_
_entity.id
_entity.type
_entity.pdbx_description
1 polymer ?
#
loop_
_entity_poly.entity_id
_entity_poly.type
_entity_poly.pdbx_seq_one_letter_code
_entity_poly.pdbx_strand_id
1 'polypeptide(L)'
;MTAQNTASPIEGSPYPVVEGMKESGAWNELWDGVYDMDPDWTEQYMAAAMEPYLSGVLSPKVVQLLCIAVDAAATHMYAPGTRRHMQAALDMGVTPEEILEVLKLTTLVGVHSCNVGAPILIEEMAARGLRPQSRGPREAH
;
A
#
# COMPACT_ATOMS: atom_id res chain seq x y z
N MET A 1 5.97 -24.06 -12.11
CA MET A 1 4.94 -23.64 -13.08
C MET A 1 4.58 -22.21 -12.72
N THR A 2 5.28 -21.27 -13.35
CA THR A 2 5.32 -19.85 -12.96
C THR A 2 4.11 -19.15 -13.55
N ALA A 3 3.08 -18.89 -12.75
CA ALA A 3 1.95 -18.07 -13.17
C ALA A 3 2.37 -16.59 -13.20
N GLN A 4 2.93 -16.16 -14.33
CA GLN A 4 2.83 -14.77 -14.75
C GLN A 4 1.38 -14.51 -15.14
N ASN A 5 0.49 -14.37 -14.15
CA ASN A 5 -0.89 -13.99 -14.41
C ASN A 5 -1.02 -12.48 -14.18
N THR A 6 -0.29 -11.71 -14.99
CA THR A 6 -0.53 -10.27 -15.09
C THR A 6 -1.82 -10.12 -15.90
N ALA A 7 -2.77 -9.35 -15.39
CA ALA A 7 -3.99 -8.96 -16.10
C ALA A 7 -3.64 -8.12 -17.32
N SER A 8 -3.19 -8.79 -18.39
CA SER A 8 -2.82 -8.14 -19.63
C SER A 8 -4.10 -7.64 -20.32
N PRO A 9 -4.09 -6.42 -20.87
CA PRO A 9 -5.27 -5.90 -21.56
C PRO A 9 -5.67 -6.78 -22.76
N ILE A 10 -6.97 -6.98 -22.97
CA ILE A 10 -7.51 -7.77 -24.09
C ILE A 10 -7.71 -6.88 -25.32
N GLU A 11 -6.90 -7.09 -26.36
CA GLU A 11 -6.96 -6.29 -27.59
C GLU A 11 -8.33 -6.37 -28.29
N GLY A 12 -8.82 -5.22 -28.78
CA GLY A 12 -10.08 -5.13 -29.52
C GLY A 12 -11.34 -5.03 -28.66
N SER A 13 -11.21 -5.12 -27.33
CA SER A 13 -12.29 -4.84 -26.38
C SER A 13 -12.51 -3.33 -26.20
N PRO A 14 -13.77 -2.86 -25.96
CA PRO A 14 -13.99 -1.51 -25.46
C PRO A 14 -13.45 -1.31 -24.03
N TYR A 15 -13.25 -2.39 -23.26
CA TYR A 15 -12.78 -2.37 -21.87
C TYR A 15 -11.62 -3.37 -21.67
N PRO A 16 -10.48 -3.14 -22.35
CA PRO A 16 -9.41 -4.13 -22.45
C PRO A 16 -8.78 -4.47 -21.09
N VAL A 17 -8.64 -3.52 -20.17
CA VAL A 17 -8.05 -3.77 -18.84
C VAL A 17 -9.01 -4.53 -17.93
N VAL A 18 -10.28 -4.09 -17.85
CA VAL A 18 -11.29 -4.75 -17.02
C VAL A 18 -11.49 -6.20 -17.45
N GLU A 19 -11.60 -6.45 -18.76
CA GLU A 19 -11.74 -7.82 -19.27
C GLU A 19 -10.49 -8.66 -18.99
N GLY A 20 -9.29 -8.12 -19.18
CA GLY A 20 -8.04 -8.80 -18.84
C GLY A 20 -7.92 -9.14 -17.35
N MET A 21 -8.42 -8.27 -16.48
CA MET A 21 -8.49 -8.54 -15.04
C MET A 21 -9.50 -9.64 -14.70
N LYS A 22 -10.65 -9.68 -15.38
CA LYS A 22 -11.66 -10.73 -15.20
C LYS A 22 -11.13 -12.09 -15.65
N GLU A 23 -10.50 -12.17 -16.82
CA GLU A 23 -9.94 -13.43 -17.35
C GLU A 23 -8.78 -13.97 -16.52
N SER A 24 -7.92 -13.09 -16.01
CA SER A 24 -6.81 -13.48 -15.13
C SER A 24 -7.27 -13.78 -13.69
N GLY A 25 -8.52 -13.53 -13.33
CA GLY A 25 -9.00 -13.67 -11.95
C GLY A 25 -8.41 -12.62 -10.99
N ALA A 26 -7.79 -11.56 -11.51
CA ALA A 26 -7.36 -10.40 -10.74
C ALA A 26 -8.54 -9.48 -10.36
N TRP A 27 -9.69 -9.65 -11.04
CA TRP A 27 -10.93 -8.94 -10.75
C TRP A 27 -11.52 -9.33 -9.40
N ASN A 28 -11.82 -8.34 -8.57
CA ASN A 28 -12.54 -8.50 -7.31
C ASN A 28 -14.02 -8.17 -7.55
N GLU A 29 -14.93 -9.06 -7.15
CA GLU A 29 -16.39 -8.87 -7.24
C GLU A 29 -16.87 -7.57 -6.54
N LEU A 30 -16.11 -7.06 -5.57
CA LEU A 30 -16.37 -5.74 -4.97
C LEU A 30 -16.34 -4.59 -5.99
N TRP A 31 -15.76 -4.79 -7.17
CA TRP A 31 -15.70 -3.81 -8.25
C TRP A 31 -16.89 -3.90 -9.22
N ASP A 32 -17.73 -4.94 -9.14
CA ASP A 32 -18.90 -5.07 -10.03
C ASP A 32 -19.84 -3.88 -9.88
N GLY A 33 -20.06 -3.41 -8.64
CA GLY A 33 -20.93 -2.27 -8.39
C GLY A 33 -20.45 -0.97 -9.07
N VAL A 34 -19.14 -0.68 -9.07
CA VAL A 34 -18.63 0.52 -9.74
C VAL A 34 -18.63 0.35 -11.26
N TYR A 35 -18.39 -0.87 -11.76
CA TYR A 35 -18.48 -1.18 -13.18
C TYR A 35 -19.90 -1.01 -13.72
N ASP A 36 -20.92 -1.52 -13.00
CA ASP A 36 -22.32 -1.38 -13.39
C ASP A 36 -22.81 0.07 -13.40
N MET A 37 -22.21 0.93 -12.57
CA MET A 37 -22.53 2.36 -12.49
C MET A 37 -21.86 3.18 -13.60
N ASP A 38 -20.57 2.95 -13.87
CA ASP A 38 -19.81 3.67 -14.88
C ASP A 38 -18.67 2.79 -15.45
N PRO A 39 -18.94 2.02 -16.52
CA PRO A 39 -17.95 1.14 -17.14
C PRO A 39 -16.74 1.90 -17.71
N ASP A 40 -16.97 3.05 -18.33
CA ASP A 40 -15.93 3.85 -19.00
C ASP A 40 -14.97 4.44 -17.97
N TRP A 41 -15.49 4.95 -16.85
CA TRP A 41 -14.67 5.41 -15.74
C TRP A 41 -13.93 4.26 -15.08
N THR A 42 -14.60 3.11 -14.88
CA THR A 42 -13.99 1.94 -14.24
C THR A 42 -12.80 1.43 -15.05
N GLU A 43 -12.93 1.37 -16.38
CA GLU A 43 -11.81 1.02 -17.26
C GLU A 43 -10.64 1.98 -17.11
N GLN A 44 -10.88 3.29 -17.12
CA GLN A 44 -9.83 4.29 -16.95
C GLN A 44 -9.15 4.21 -15.58
N TYR A 45 -9.95 4.00 -14.52
CA TYR A 45 -9.45 3.84 -13.16
C TYR A 45 -8.57 2.59 -13.05
N MET A 46 -9.02 1.46 -13.59
CA MET A 46 -8.26 0.21 -13.55
C MET A 46 -7.01 0.28 -14.43
N ALA A 47 -7.06 0.92 -15.59
CA ALA A 47 -5.89 1.17 -16.42
C ALA A 47 -4.81 1.94 -15.64
N ALA A 48 -5.20 3.02 -14.96
CA ALA A 48 -4.29 3.78 -14.11
C ALA A 48 -3.76 2.96 -12.92
N ALA A 49 -4.62 2.15 -12.29
CA ALA A 49 -4.23 1.30 -11.16
C ALA A 49 -3.29 0.15 -11.58
N MET A 50 -3.41 -0.34 -12.82
CA MET A 50 -2.59 -1.43 -13.36
C MET A 50 -1.27 -0.96 -13.98
N GLU A 51 -1.12 0.33 -14.29
CA GLU A 51 0.10 0.91 -14.88
C GLU A 51 1.40 0.54 -14.13
N PRO A 52 1.47 0.50 -12.79
CA PRO A 52 2.67 0.04 -12.09
C PRO A 52 3.06 -1.40 -12.40
N TYR A 53 2.10 -2.27 -12.74
CA TYR A 53 2.33 -3.66 -13.14
C TYR A 53 2.66 -3.79 -14.63
N LEU A 54 2.06 -2.96 -15.49
CA LEU A 54 2.15 -3.08 -16.95
C LEU A 54 3.37 -2.35 -17.54
N SER A 55 3.77 -1.23 -16.95
CA SER A 55 4.87 -0.38 -17.47
C SER A 55 6.25 -1.04 -17.46
N GLY A 56 6.44 -2.09 -16.64
CA GLY A 56 7.73 -2.76 -16.47
C GLY A 56 8.80 -1.93 -15.74
N VAL A 57 8.49 -0.71 -15.30
CA VAL A 57 9.41 0.17 -14.55
C VAL A 57 9.73 -0.41 -13.18
N LEU A 58 8.72 -0.95 -12.50
CA LEU A 58 8.87 -1.66 -11.25
C LEU A 58 8.78 -3.16 -11.51
N SER A 59 9.61 -3.94 -10.81
CA SER A 59 9.43 -5.39 -10.84
C SER A 59 8.11 -5.76 -10.16
N PRO A 60 7.42 -6.83 -10.60
CA PRO A 60 6.18 -7.26 -9.97
C PRO A 60 6.31 -7.49 -8.46
N LYS A 61 7.47 -7.98 -8.00
CA LYS A 61 7.82 -8.11 -6.58
C LYS A 61 7.73 -6.77 -5.84
N VAL A 62 8.33 -5.71 -6.39
CA VAL A 62 8.31 -4.38 -5.76
C VAL A 62 6.89 -3.83 -5.70
N VAL A 63 6.09 -4.01 -6.77
CA VAL A 63 4.69 -3.57 -6.76
C VAL A 63 3.90 -4.28 -5.66
N GLN A 64 4.04 -5.60 -5.50
CA GLN A 64 3.36 -6.34 -4.44
C GLN A 64 3.78 -5.86 -3.03
N LEU A 65 5.07 -5.62 -2.80
CA LEU A 65 5.57 -5.09 -1.52
C LEU A 65 5.02 -3.70 -1.22
N LEU A 66 4.89 -2.82 -2.23
CA LEU A 66 4.26 -1.51 -2.08
C LEU A 66 2.78 -1.63 -1.72
N CYS A 67 2.04 -2.51 -2.38
CA CYS A 67 0.64 -2.73 -2.05
C CYS A 67 0.45 -3.27 -0.62
N ILE A 68 1.31 -4.19 -0.16
CA ILE A 68 1.32 -4.63 1.24
C ILE A 68 1.54 -3.43 2.17
N ALA A 69 2.51 -2.55 1.87
CA ALA A 69 2.82 -1.40 2.69
C ALA A 69 1.64 -0.43 2.82
N VAL A 70 0.96 -0.14 1.70
CA VAL A 70 -0.20 0.74 1.64
C VAL A 70 -1.37 0.16 2.45
N ASP A 71 -1.72 -1.10 2.22
CA ASP A 71 -2.86 -1.74 2.88
C ASP A 71 -2.63 -1.94 4.38
N ALA A 72 -1.41 -2.26 4.79
CA ALA A 72 -1.06 -2.51 6.19
C ALA A 72 -0.79 -1.24 7.01
N ALA A 73 -0.65 -0.07 6.37
CA ALA A 73 -0.42 1.18 7.09
C ALA A 73 -1.52 1.47 8.12
N ALA A 74 -1.16 1.99 9.29
CA ALA A 74 -2.12 2.30 10.36
C ALA A 74 -3.20 3.32 9.96
N THR A 75 -2.94 4.10 8.91
CA THR A 75 -3.90 5.04 8.30
C THR A 75 -4.88 4.38 7.34
N HIS A 76 -4.68 3.10 6.98
CA HIS A 76 -5.52 2.39 6.03
C HIS A 76 -6.08 1.06 6.60
N MET A 77 -5.23 0.18 7.12
CA MET A 77 -5.57 -1.10 7.76
C MET A 77 -6.56 -1.95 6.94
N TYR A 78 -6.36 -2.04 5.63
CA TYR A 78 -7.22 -2.80 4.73
C TYR A 78 -6.83 -4.29 4.69
N ALA A 79 -7.32 -5.04 5.68
CA ALA A 79 -6.99 -6.45 5.87
C ALA A 79 -7.22 -7.36 4.64
N PRO A 80 -8.30 -7.22 3.84
CA PRO A 80 -8.50 -8.02 2.65
C PRO A 80 -7.39 -7.83 1.62
N GLY A 81 -6.99 -6.59 1.35
CA GLY A 81 -5.91 -6.27 0.41
C GLY A 81 -4.55 -6.74 0.92
N THR A 82 -4.26 -6.50 2.21
CA THR A 82 -3.03 -6.98 2.84
C THR A 82 -2.86 -8.49 2.65
N ARG A 83 -3.91 -9.28 2.92
CA ARG A 83 -3.89 -10.73 2.74
C ARG A 83 -3.65 -11.14 1.28
N ARG A 84 -4.37 -10.51 0.35
CA ARG A 84 -4.25 -10.80 -1.09
C ARG A 84 -2.84 -10.53 -1.61
N HIS A 85 -2.26 -9.39 -1.26
CA HIS A 85 -0.93 -9.00 -1.72
C HIS A 85 0.18 -9.80 -1.04
N MET A 86 0.04 -10.17 0.23
CA MET A 86 0.97 -11.11 0.88
C MET A 86 0.96 -12.48 0.20
N GLN A 87 -0.22 -13.02 -0.13
CA GLN A 87 -0.32 -14.30 -0.85
C GLN A 87 0.35 -14.21 -2.23
N ALA A 88 0.02 -13.18 -3.00
CA ALA A 88 0.63 -12.96 -4.31
C ALA A 88 2.16 -12.80 -4.23
N ALA A 89 2.68 -12.09 -3.23
CA ALA A 89 4.13 -11.95 -3.01
C ALA A 89 4.79 -13.31 -2.71
N LEU A 90 4.19 -14.13 -1.84
CA LEU A 90 4.68 -15.47 -1.51
C LEU A 90 4.70 -16.38 -2.75
N ASP A 91 3.66 -16.33 -3.58
CA ASP A 91 3.56 -17.10 -4.83
C ASP A 91 4.66 -16.72 -5.84
N MET A 92 5.19 -15.49 -5.73
CA MET A 92 6.33 -14.98 -6.53
C MET A 92 7.70 -15.29 -5.91
N GLY A 93 7.75 -15.98 -4.76
CA GLY A 93 8.98 -16.33 -4.07
C GLY A 93 9.56 -15.22 -3.18
N VAL A 94 8.77 -14.19 -2.85
CA VAL A 94 9.13 -13.23 -1.79
C VAL A 94 9.13 -13.96 -0.45
N THR A 95 10.15 -13.75 0.37
CA THR A 95 10.23 -14.48 1.65
C THR A 95 9.37 -13.83 2.74
N PRO A 96 8.94 -14.61 3.76
CA PRO A 96 8.26 -14.06 4.93
C PRO A 96 9.07 -12.96 5.63
N GLU A 97 10.40 -13.02 5.62
CA GLU A 97 11.29 -12.02 6.20
C GLU A 97 11.22 -10.68 5.46
N GLU A 98 11.16 -10.71 4.12
CA GLU A 98 11.00 -9.50 3.31
C GLU A 98 9.63 -8.84 3.56
N ILE A 99 8.57 -9.64 3.68
CA ILE A 99 7.23 -9.16 4.03
C ILE A 99 7.23 -8.55 5.44
N LEU A 100 7.86 -9.23 6.41
CA LEU A 100 7.99 -8.73 7.77
C LEU A 100 8.78 -7.42 7.82
N GLU A 101 9.79 -7.25 6.98
CA GLU A 101 10.54 -5.99 6.86
C GLU A 101 9.62 -4.84 6.40
N VAL A 102 8.80 -5.07 5.36
CA VAL A 102 7.79 -4.10 4.94
C VAL A 102 6.84 -3.75 6.08
N LEU A 103 6.32 -4.73 6.82
CA LEU A 103 5.43 -4.49 7.97
C LEU A 103 6.10 -3.69 9.09
N LYS A 104 7.40 -3.90 9.35
CA LYS A 104 8.14 -3.06 10.31
C LYS A 104 8.20 -1.61 9.83
N LEU A 105 8.43 -1.38 8.54
CA LEU A 105 8.49 -0.04 7.96
C LEU A 105 7.14 0.68 8.06
N THR A 106 6.01 0.00 7.88
CA THR A 106 4.69 0.64 7.99
C THR A 106 4.40 1.16 9.40
N THR A 107 4.98 0.58 10.45
CA THR A 107 4.82 1.09 11.83
C THR A 107 5.39 2.50 12.03
N LEU A 108 6.33 2.94 11.18
CA LEU A 108 6.98 4.24 11.31
C LEU A 108 6.02 5.41 11.08
N VAL A 109 4.86 5.20 10.43
CA VAL A 109 3.84 6.25 10.27
C VAL A 109 3.41 6.86 11.61
N GLY A 110 3.50 6.10 12.71
CA GLY A 110 3.16 6.60 14.05
C GLY A 110 4.06 7.73 14.55
N VAL A 111 5.33 7.80 14.10
CA VAL A 111 6.28 8.83 14.51
C VAL A 111 5.85 10.24 14.08
N HIS A 112 5.04 10.34 13.02
CA HIS A 112 4.53 11.62 12.54
C HIS A 112 3.68 12.34 13.60
N SER A 113 3.02 11.62 14.50
CA SER A 113 2.31 12.22 15.64
C SER A 113 3.25 12.98 16.57
N CYS A 114 4.46 12.45 16.82
CA CYS A 114 5.49 13.13 17.61
C CYS A 114 6.11 14.30 16.84
N ASN A 115 6.36 14.13 15.54
CA ASN A 115 6.94 15.19 14.71
C ASN A 115 6.05 16.44 14.66
N VAL A 116 4.73 16.27 14.70
CA VAL A 116 3.78 17.38 14.77
C VAL A 116 3.56 17.83 16.22
N GLY A 117 3.37 16.89 17.15
CA GLY A 117 2.99 17.18 18.53
C GLY A 117 4.10 17.79 19.38
N ALA A 118 5.36 17.39 19.19
CA ALA A 118 6.46 17.90 19.99
C ALA A 118 6.74 19.40 19.76
N PRO A 119 6.78 19.93 18.51
CA PRO A 119 6.86 21.37 18.28
C PRO A 119 5.70 22.15 18.90
N ILE A 120 4.45 21.68 18.71
CA ILE A 120 3.26 22.33 19.30
C ILE A 120 3.36 22.38 20.83
N LEU A 121 3.78 21.28 21.45
CA LEU A 121 3.99 21.25 22.90
C LEU A 121 5.03 22.28 23.35
N ILE A 122 6.14 22.41 22.62
CA ILE A 122 7.19 23.39 22.93
C ILE A 122 6.64 24.83 22.83
N GLU A 123 5.85 25.12 21.79
CA GLU A 123 5.19 26.42 21.60
C GLU A 123 4.25 26.76 22.77
N GLU A 124 3.38 25.82 23.14
CA GLU A 124 2.43 25.98 24.25
C GLU A 124 3.12 26.12 25.62
N MET A 125 4.21 25.38 25.83
CA MET A 125 5.05 25.53 27.03
C MET A 125 5.65 26.93 27.11
N ALA A 126 6.21 27.43 26.01
CA ALA A 126 6.79 28.77 25.96
C ALA A 126 5.74 29.86 26.22
N ALA A 127 4.54 29.74 25.64
CA ALA A 127 3.42 30.66 25.88
C ALA A 127 2.99 30.73 27.36
N ARG A 128 3.20 29.64 28.11
CA ARG A 128 2.91 29.53 29.55
C ARG A 128 4.11 29.81 30.46
N GLY A 129 5.25 30.20 29.90
CA GLY A 129 6.49 30.44 30.66
C GLY A 129 7.14 29.16 31.21
N LEU A 130 6.77 27.98 30.70
CA LEU A 130 7.36 26.70 31.05
C LEU A 130 8.57 26.42 30.15
N ARG A 131 9.64 25.86 30.71
CA ARG A 131 10.84 25.44 29.95
C ARG A 131 10.94 23.92 29.90
N PRO A 132 11.36 23.32 28.77
CA PRO A 132 11.72 21.91 28.73
C PRO A 132 12.80 21.61 29.75
N GLN A 133 12.58 20.64 30.64
CA GLN A 133 13.61 20.19 31.57
C GLN A 133 14.63 19.35 30.79
N SER A 134 15.91 19.73 30.82
CA SER A 134 16.97 18.87 30.33
C SER A 134 17.12 17.69 31.30
N ARG A 135 16.83 16.47 30.86
CA ARG A 135 17.16 15.27 31.64
C ARG A 135 18.69 15.15 31.66
N GLY A 136 19.28 15.16 32.86
CA GLY A 136 20.72 14.93 33.03
C GLY A 136 21.15 13.54 32.56
N PRO A 137 22.47 13.26 32.45
CA PRO A 137 22.98 11.98 32.00
C PRO A 137 22.37 10.82 32.82
N ARG A 138 21.87 9.78 32.15
CA ARG A 138 21.50 8.55 32.87
C ARG A 138 22.79 7.84 33.24
N GLU A 139 23.04 7.62 34.53
CA GLU A 139 24.11 6.73 34.97
C GLU A 139 23.84 5.35 34.37
N ALA A 140 24.84 4.81 33.67
CA ALA A 140 24.78 3.48 33.10
C ALA A 140 24.91 2.45 34.23
N HIS A 141 23.92 1.55 34.35
CA HIS A 141 24.02 0.35 35.16
C HIS A 141 24.53 -0.81 34.31
#